data_AF-A0A2K1NN86-F1
#
_entry.id   AF-A0A2K1NN86-F1
#
_cell.length_a   1.000
_cell.length_b   1.000
_cell.length_c   1.000
_cell.angle_alpha   90.00
_cell.angle_beta   90.00
_cell.angle_gamma   90.00
#
_symmetry.space_group_name_H-M   'P 1'
#
loop_
_entity.id
_entity.type
_entity.pdbx_description
1 polymer ?
#
loop_
_entity_poly.entity_id
_entity_poly.type
_entity_poly.pdbx_seq_one_letter_code
_entity_poly.pdbx_strand_id
1 'polypeptide(L)'
;MKRIVVHIGYPKTATTTLQEAVFMKLHQEKKINYLGKTNFIRYSKEKRFFFSNSLVNSIVFDKPFHEKANISETKLNILSNEDLCLIPYFKEIQTQKKVVDPFLYPRKLKTYFENFADEIIIFVTLRNQTELIYSNYVEGYYLFKNDEKRNSFNKFLLKEMDNLEDIYSGFRFSDILTEYSNIFGRKNIHILLYEDLKYNQHFFCKELSRIINVQSNILESLLAMNNLRNKRKLKEGYYAEFVEARKITNILKKFPNNRVIDILLSTYKNTWDNEISFFKILSKLLYKRNYVFIPKFTEEHRQIILNEFREGNIRLSKNFGVSIDKLKKYRYI
;
A
#
# COMPACT_ATOMS: atom_id res chain seq x y z
N MET A 1 -18.88 -3.60 -23.30
CA MET A 1 -17.55 -2.99 -23.12
C MET A 1 -17.01 -3.38 -21.74
N LYS A 2 -15.90 -4.10 -21.69
CA LYS A 2 -15.24 -4.57 -20.46
C LYS A 2 -14.37 -3.45 -19.91
N ARG A 3 -14.86 -2.80 -18.85
CA ARG A 3 -14.12 -1.75 -18.14
C ARG A 3 -13.44 -2.31 -16.89
N ILE A 4 -12.18 -1.96 -16.70
CA ILE A 4 -11.44 -2.24 -15.46
C ILE A 4 -10.90 -0.95 -14.84
N VAL A 5 -11.03 -0.86 -13.53
CA VAL A 5 -10.45 0.21 -12.72
C VAL A 5 -9.33 -0.39 -11.87
N VAL A 6 -8.13 0.14 -12.01
CA VAL A 6 -6.94 -0.26 -11.27
C VAL A 6 -6.60 0.82 -10.25
N HIS A 7 -6.74 0.48 -8.97
CA HIS A 7 -6.27 1.28 -7.84
C HIS A 7 -4.83 0.92 -7.49
N ILE A 8 -3.92 1.85 -7.72
CA ILE A 8 -2.48 1.72 -7.42
C ILE A 8 -2.08 2.43 -6.12
N GLY A 9 -3.02 2.62 -5.18
CA GLY A 9 -2.83 3.49 -4.02
C GLY A 9 -1.57 3.20 -3.19
N TYR A 10 -0.88 4.24 -2.75
CA TYR A 10 0.32 4.09 -1.92
C TYR A 10 0.01 3.40 -0.58
N PRO A 11 0.99 2.76 0.06
CA PRO A 11 0.84 2.37 1.45
C PRO A 11 0.42 3.59 2.30
N LYS A 12 -0.42 3.38 3.32
CA LYS A 12 -0.84 4.45 4.26
C LYS A 12 -1.69 5.59 3.70
N THR A 13 -2.36 5.39 2.56
CA THR A 13 -3.34 6.33 1.97
C THR A 13 -4.78 5.84 2.09
N ALA A 14 -5.07 5.01 3.12
CA ALA A 14 -6.34 4.30 3.31
C ALA A 14 -6.67 3.24 2.25
N THR A 15 -5.68 2.76 1.50
CA THR A 15 -5.86 1.64 0.54
C THR A 15 -6.52 0.43 1.17
N THR A 16 -6.08 -0.03 2.34
CA THR A 16 -6.73 -1.14 3.06
C THR A 16 -8.16 -0.82 3.46
N THR A 17 -8.44 0.41 3.90
CA THR A 17 -9.83 0.82 4.20
C THR A 17 -10.68 0.71 2.93
N LEU A 18 -10.22 1.21 1.79
CA LEU A 18 -10.96 1.08 0.52
C LEU A 18 -11.14 -0.39 0.10
N GLN A 19 -10.09 -1.20 0.20
CA GLN A 19 -10.14 -2.62 -0.15
C GLN A 19 -11.19 -3.37 0.69
N GLU A 20 -11.16 -3.20 2.02
CA GLU A 20 -12.00 -3.97 2.94
C GLU A 20 -13.39 -3.37 3.20
N ALA A 21 -13.45 -2.05 3.44
CA ALA A 21 -14.69 -1.39 3.79
C ALA A 21 -15.57 -1.10 2.56
N VAL A 22 -14.94 -0.84 1.41
CA VAL A 22 -15.65 -0.39 0.20
C VAL A 22 -15.71 -1.51 -0.82
N PHE A 23 -14.59 -1.88 -1.43
CA PHE A 23 -14.61 -2.79 -2.58
C PHE A 23 -15.08 -4.19 -2.22
N MET A 24 -14.62 -4.74 -1.10
CA MET A 24 -15.08 -6.05 -0.66
C MET A 24 -16.58 -6.06 -0.36
N LYS A 25 -17.10 -5.02 0.32
CA LYS A 25 -18.53 -4.91 0.64
C LYS A 25 -19.39 -4.76 -0.61
N LEU A 26 -19.00 -3.89 -1.53
CA LEU A 26 -19.68 -3.74 -2.83
C LEU A 26 -19.63 -5.04 -3.65
N HIS A 27 -18.55 -5.81 -3.55
CA HIS A 27 -18.45 -7.12 -4.21
C HIS A 27 -19.42 -8.14 -3.61
N GLN A 28 -19.50 -8.20 -2.27
CA GLN A 28 -20.44 -9.07 -1.54
C GLN A 28 -21.89 -8.74 -1.89
N GLU A 29 -22.20 -7.45 -2.03
CA GLU A 29 -23.49 -6.93 -2.50
C GLU A 29 -23.69 -7.07 -4.02
N LYS A 30 -22.78 -7.75 -4.72
CA LYS A 30 -22.83 -8.00 -6.16
C LYS A 30 -22.85 -6.73 -7.03
N LYS A 31 -22.49 -5.55 -6.50
CA LYS A 31 -22.45 -4.26 -7.22
C LYS A 31 -21.22 -4.09 -8.09
N ILE A 32 -20.08 -4.69 -7.70
CA ILE A 32 -18.83 -4.68 -8.50
C ILE A 32 -18.23 -6.09 -8.57
N ASN A 33 -17.30 -6.28 -9.50
CA ASN A 33 -16.42 -7.45 -9.54
C ASN A 33 -15.03 -7.06 -8.99
N TYR A 34 -14.78 -7.36 -7.72
CA TYR A 34 -13.51 -7.03 -7.08
C TYR A 34 -12.49 -8.16 -7.27
N LEU A 35 -11.33 -7.80 -7.82
CA LEU A 35 -10.22 -8.68 -8.19
C LEU A 35 -8.95 -8.40 -7.37
N GLY A 36 -9.02 -7.45 -6.43
CA GLY A 36 -7.88 -6.99 -5.64
C GLY A 36 -7.59 -7.81 -4.39
N LYS A 37 -6.68 -7.32 -3.56
CA LYS A 37 -6.26 -7.94 -2.30
C LYS A 37 -7.33 -7.79 -1.20
N THR A 38 -7.39 -8.77 -0.29
CA THR A 38 -8.12 -8.69 0.99
C THR A 38 -7.31 -9.34 2.10
N ASN A 39 -7.50 -8.87 3.32
CA ASN A 39 -6.96 -9.44 4.55
C ASN A 39 -7.95 -10.41 5.21
N PHE A 40 -9.20 -10.49 4.75
CA PHE A 40 -10.17 -11.42 5.32
C PHE A 40 -9.90 -12.86 4.85
N ILE A 41 -9.32 -13.66 5.75
CA ILE A 41 -8.97 -15.08 5.52
C ILE A 41 -10.17 -15.91 5.05
N ARG A 42 -11.39 -15.60 5.52
CA ARG A 42 -12.60 -16.32 5.10
C ARG A 42 -12.83 -16.22 3.57
N TYR A 43 -12.41 -15.11 2.97
CA TYR A 43 -12.49 -14.89 1.53
C TYR A 43 -11.19 -15.30 0.82
N SER A 44 -10.04 -15.33 1.50
CA SER A 44 -8.77 -15.78 0.92
C SER A 44 -8.75 -17.26 0.49
N LYS A 45 -9.74 -18.06 0.93
CA LYS A 45 -9.96 -19.42 0.40
C LYS A 45 -10.52 -19.43 -1.02
N GLU A 46 -11.16 -18.34 -1.46
CA GLU A 46 -11.56 -18.20 -2.85
C GLU A 46 -10.32 -17.94 -3.71
N LYS A 47 -10.15 -18.71 -4.79
CA LYS A 47 -9.03 -18.59 -5.74
C LYS A 47 -8.83 -17.16 -6.31
N ARG A 48 -9.81 -16.27 -6.13
CA ARG A 48 -9.81 -14.89 -6.65
C ARG A 48 -8.74 -13.98 -6.05
N PHE A 49 -8.29 -14.23 -4.81
CA PHE A 49 -7.24 -13.39 -4.19
C PHE A 49 -5.82 -13.83 -4.56
N PHE A 50 -5.67 -15.04 -5.09
CA PHE A 50 -4.40 -15.47 -5.70
C PHE A 50 -4.12 -14.63 -6.94
N PHE A 51 -5.15 -14.30 -7.71
CA PHE A 51 -5.04 -13.50 -8.92
C PHE A 51 -4.28 -12.19 -8.70
N SER A 52 -4.74 -11.34 -7.77
CA SER A 52 -4.11 -10.04 -7.52
C SER A 52 -2.65 -10.18 -7.13
N ASN A 53 -2.35 -11.12 -6.23
CA ASN A 53 -1.00 -11.34 -5.73
C ASN A 53 -0.08 -11.92 -6.81
N SER A 54 -0.57 -12.86 -7.61
CA SER A 54 0.17 -13.46 -8.71
C SER A 54 0.44 -12.44 -9.81
N LEU A 55 -0.53 -11.58 -10.15
CA LEU A 55 -0.36 -10.53 -11.16
C LEU A 55 0.67 -9.51 -10.69
N VAL A 56 0.53 -9.03 -9.46
CA VAL A 56 1.51 -8.10 -8.87
C VAL A 56 2.89 -8.75 -8.79
N ASN A 57 2.99 -10.01 -8.38
CA ASN A 57 4.28 -10.71 -8.35
C ASN A 57 4.92 -10.82 -9.74
N SER A 58 4.11 -10.97 -10.78
CA SER A 58 4.60 -10.97 -12.16
C SER A 58 5.13 -9.60 -12.57
N ILE A 59 4.41 -8.53 -12.23
CA ILE A 59 4.82 -7.17 -12.56
C ILE A 59 6.08 -6.77 -11.77
N VAL A 60 6.04 -6.95 -10.45
CA VAL A 60 7.03 -6.49 -9.48
C VAL A 60 8.31 -7.32 -9.48
N PHE A 61 8.22 -8.63 -9.70
CA PHE A 61 9.39 -9.53 -9.64
C PHE A 61 9.67 -10.25 -10.95
N ASP A 62 9.05 -9.82 -12.05
CA ASP A 62 9.16 -10.43 -13.39
C ASP A 62 8.91 -11.94 -13.41
N LYS A 63 7.97 -12.41 -12.58
CA LYS A 63 7.62 -13.83 -12.53
C LYS A 63 6.62 -14.19 -13.63
N PRO A 64 6.66 -15.43 -14.15
CA PRO A 64 5.63 -15.94 -15.04
C PRO A 64 4.23 -15.81 -14.41
N PHE A 65 3.26 -15.38 -15.21
CA PHE A 65 1.87 -15.24 -14.81
C PHE A 65 0.98 -16.13 -15.67
N HIS A 66 0.27 -17.06 -15.02
CA HIS A 66 -0.56 -18.06 -15.70
C HIS A 66 -2.03 -18.03 -15.28
N GLU A 67 -2.40 -17.15 -14.35
CA GLU A 67 -3.76 -17.13 -13.82
C GLU A 67 -4.70 -16.38 -14.77
N LYS A 68 -5.89 -16.95 -15.00
CA LYS A 68 -6.94 -16.28 -15.77
C LYS A 68 -7.77 -15.38 -14.85
N ALA A 69 -7.88 -14.10 -15.21
CA ALA A 69 -8.75 -13.18 -14.51
C ALA A 69 -10.22 -13.57 -14.73
N ASN A 70 -11.01 -13.67 -13.66
CA ASN A 70 -12.46 -13.83 -13.78
C ASN A 70 -13.12 -12.45 -14.00
N ILE A 71 -12.90 -11.88 -15.19
CA ILE A 71 -13.47 -10.58 -15.57
C ILE A 71 -14.98 -10.72 -15.78
N SER A 72 -15.74 -9.83 -15.12
CA SER A 72 -17.18 -9.75 -15.32
C SER A 72 -17.49 -8.90 -16.55
N GLU A 73 -18.40 -9.37 -17.38
CA GLU A 73 -18.88 -8.63 -18.56
C GLU A 73 -19.99 -7.63 -18.22
N THR A 74 -20.67 -7.83 -17.09
CA THR A 74 -21.85 -7.05 -16.68
C THR A 74 -21.60 -6.11 -15.50
N LYS A 75 -20.46 -6.23 -14.82
CA LYS A 75 -20.11 -5.42 -13.66
C LYS A 75 -18.80 -4.70 -13.87
N LEU A 76 -18.64 -3.58 -13.18
CA LEU A 76 -17.35 -2.90 -13.11
C LEU A 76 -16.31 -3.80 -12.44
N ASN A 77 -15.19 -4.03 -13.12
CA ASN A 77 -14.06 -4.76 -12.58
C ASN A 77 -13.14 -3.82 -11.82
N ILE A 78 -12.76 -4.15 -10.58
CA ILE A 78 -11.86 -3.34 -9.77
C ILE A 78 -10.69 -4.19 -9.29
N LEU A 79 -9.47 -3.79 -9.63
CA LEU A 79 -8.24 -4.31 -9.05
C LEU A 79 -7.68 -3.27 -8.09
N SER A 80 -7.38 -3.63 -6.84
CA SER A 80 -6.72 -2.73 -5.89
C SER A 80 -5.55 -3.42 -5.22
N ASN A 81 -4.35 -2.91 -5.45
CA ASN A 81 -3.15 -3.43 -4.81
C ASN A 81 -2.09 -2.34 -4.65
N GLU A 82 -1.70 -2.09 -3.41
CA GLU A 82 -0.72 -1.07 -3.02
C GLU A 82 0.70 -1.38 -3.47
N ASP A 83 1.00 -2.65 -3.77
CA ASP A 83 2.31 -3.03 -4.29
C ASP A 83 2.55 -2.49 -5.71
N LEU A 84 1.55 -1.92 -6.39
CA LEU A 84 1.73 -1.25 -7.70
C LEU A 84 2.34 0.18 -7.57
N CYS A 85 2.49 0.69 -6.36
CA CYS A 85 3.26 1.91 -6.05
C CYS A 85 4.22 1.65 -4.89
N LEU A 86 4.75 0.42 -4.82
CA LEU A 86 5.69 0.03 -3.77
C LEU A 86 7.01 0.79 -3.91
N ILE A 87 7.73 0.92 -2.78
CA ILE A 87 9.09 1.45 -2.77
C ILE A 87 10.03 0.26 -2.93
N PRO A 88 10.74 0.11 -4.08
CA PRO A 88 11.53 -1.08 -4.41
C PRO A 88 12.41 -1.51 -3.24
N TYR A 89 13.21 -0.59 -2.71
CA TYR A 89 14.12 -0.82 -1.61
C TYR A 89 13.50 -1.57 -0.41
N PHE A 90 12.31 -1.15 0.07
CA PHE A 90 11.68 -1.82 1.22
C PHE A 90 11.29 -3.26 0.90
N LYS A 91 10.83 -3.51 -0.32
CA LYS A 91 10.40 -4.83 -0.76
C LYS A 91 11.57 -5.73 -1.08
N GLU A 92 12.65 -5.20 -1.64
CA GLU A 92 13.89 -5.94 -1.87
C GLU A 92 14.49 -6.41 -0.56
N ILE A 93 14.57 -5.55 0.46
CA ILE A 93 15.02 -5.96 1.80
C ILE A 93 14.09 -7.01 2.39
N GLN A 94 12.77 -6.80 2.30
CA GLN A 94 11.79 -7.69 2.89
C GLN A 94 11.79 -9.08 2.24
N THR A 95 11.98 -9.14 0.93
CA THR A 95 11.80 -10.37 0.13
C THR A 95 13.12 -11.01 -0.31
N GLN A 96 14.23 -10.29 -0.20
CA GLN A 96 15.55 -10.66 -0.73
C GLN A 96 15.51 -10.95 -2.24
N LYS A 97 14.66 -10.23 -2.97
CA LYS A 97 14.47 -10.35 -4.42
C LYS A 97 14.55 -8.99 -5.05
N LYS A 98 15.24 -8.90 -6.18
CA LYS A 98 15.29 -7.68 -6.99
C LYS A 98 13.88 -7.33 -7.47
N VAL A 99 13.51 -6.07 -7.31
CA VAL A 99 12.24 -5.51 -7.77
C VAL A 99 12.45 -4.88 -9.14
N VAL A 100 11.49 -5.08 -10.03
CA VAL A 100 11.41 -4.39 -11.32
C VAL A 100 11.19 -2.90 -11.07
N ASP A 101 11.85 -2.07 -11.87
CA ASP A 101 11.67 -0.62 -11.85
C ASP A 101 10.16 -0.24 -11.92
N PRO A 102 9.63 0.50 -10.94
CA PRO A 102 8.24 0.97 -10.93
C PRO A 102 7.81 1.74 -12.17
N PHE A 103 8.74 2.42 -12.86
CA PHE A 103 8.44 3.14 -14.11
C PHE A 103 8.00 2.18 -15.24
N LEU A 104 8.28 0.87 -15.12
CA LEU A 104 7.86 -0.16 -16.08
C LEU A 104 6.49 -0.78 -15.76
N TYR A 105 5.94 -0.56 -14.56
CA TYR A 105 4.68 -1.19 -14.14
C TYR A 105 3.49 -0.84 -15.05
N PRO A 106 3.32 0.41 -15.53
CA PRO A 106 2.22 0.76 -16.44
C PRO A 106 2.20 -0.09 -17.70
N ARG A 107 3.38 -0.30 -18.31
CA ARG A 107 3.53 -1.10 -19.53
C ARG A 107 3.14 -2.56 -19.29
N LYS A 108 3.65 -3.16 -18.21
CA LYS A 108 3.32 -4.55 -17.84
C LYS A 108 1.84 -4.72 -17.54
N LEU A 109 1.22 -3.76 -16.85
CA LEU A 109 -0.22 -3.75 -16.61
C LEU A 109 -1.02 -3.67 -17.92
N LYS A 110 -0.61 -2.80 -18.86
CA LYS A 110 -1.28 -2.69 -20.16
C LYS A 110 -1.19 -3.99 -20.94
N THR A 111 0.00 -4.57 -21.09
CA THR A 111 0.19 -5.87 -21.77
C THR A 111 -0.68 -6.96 -21.18
N TYR A 112 -0.88 -6.95 -19.85
CA TYR A 112 -1.75 -7.91 -19.22
C TYR A 112 -3.24 -7.70 -19.55
N PHE A 113 -3.73 -6.46 -19.46
CA PHE A 113 -5.17 -6.16 -19.55
C PHE A 113 -5.67 -5.87 -20.95
N GLU A 114 -4.81 -5.52 -21.92
CA GLU A 114 -5.22 -5.14 -23.28
C GLU A 114 -5.99 -6.23 -24.02
N ASN A 115 -5.78 -7.50 -23.66
CA ASN A 115 -6.51 -8.63 -24.25
C ASN A 115 -7.89 -8.89 -23.61
N PHE A 116 -8.23 -8.22 -22.51
CA PHE A 116 -9.42 -8.54 -21.70
C PHE A 116 -10.27 -7.34 -21.31
N ALA A 117 -9.75 -6.12 -21.46
CA ALA A 117 -10.44 -4.88 -21.12
C ALA A 117 -10.38 -3.90 -22.29
N ASP A 118 -11.54 -3.35 -22.66
CA ASP A 118 -11.67 -2.30 -23.67
C ASP A 118 -11.26 -0.94 -23.10
N GLU A 119 -11.42 -0.76 -21.79
CA GLU A 119 -11.11 0.47 -21.08
C GLU A 119 -10.41 0.16 -19.76
N ILE A 120 -9.23 0.78 -19.57
CA ILE A 120 -8.44 0.68 -18.33
C ILE A 120 -8.35 2.07 -17.71
N ILE A 121 -8.90 2.20 -16.51
CA ILE A 121 -8.82 3.43 -15.71
C ILE A 121 -7.86 3.19 -14.56
N ILE A 122 -6.96 4.14 -14.35
CA ILE A 122 -6.04 4.15 -13.22
C ILE A 122 -6.55 5.19 -12.24
N PHE A 123 -6.67 4.80 -10.97
CA PHE A 123 -6.76 5.79 -9.92
C PHE A 123 -5.80 5.52 -8.78
N VAL A 124 -5.41 6.60 -8.11
CA VAL A 124 -4.45 6.55 -7.02
C VAL A 124 -4.97 7.40 -5.87
N THR A 125 -4.74 6.93 -4.65
CA THR A 125 -4.86 7.73 -3.45
C THR A 125 -3.47 8.21 -3.04
N LEU A 126 -3.30 9.53 -2.92
CA LEU A 126 -2.05 10.16 -2.48
C LEU A 126 -2.21 10.70 -1.07
N ARG A 127 -1.11 10.77 -0.32
CA ARG A 127 -1.02 11.43 0.98
C ARG A 127 0.19 12.36 0.98
N ASN A 128 0.14 13.43 1.77
CA ASN A 128 1.26 14.35 1.91
C ASN A 128 2.58 13.60 2.19
N GLN A 129 3.64 13.88 1.42
CA GLN A 129 4.90 13.12 1.48
C GLN A 129 5.52 13.12 2.88
N THR A 130 5.50 14.23 3.62
CA THR A 130 6.07 14.27 4.99
C THR A 130 5.42 13.24 5.90
N GLU A 131 4.08 13.24 5.93
CA GLU A 131 3.30 12.30 6.73
C GLU A 131 3.36 10.86 6.20
N LEU A 132 3.45 10.69 4.88
CA LEU A 132 3.54 9.39 4.22
C LEU A 132 4.89 8.72 4.46
N ILE A 133 6.00 9.40 4.20
CA ILE A 133 7.38 8.90 4.39
C ILE A 133 7.58 8.53 5.85
N TYR A 134 7.19 9.41 6.77
CA TYR A 134 7.24 9.10 8.20
C TYR A 134 6.39 7.90 8.59
N SER A 135 5.15 7.79 8.07
CA SER A 135 4.29 6.63 8.35
C SER A 135 4.88 5.32 7.80
N ASN A 136 5.54 5.36 6.64
CA ASN A 136 6.24 4.22 6.06
C ASN A 136 7.45 3.83 6.89
N TYR A 137 8.26 4.80 7.34
CA TYR A 137 9.39 4.55 8.22
C TYR A 137 8.96 3.87 9.53
N VAL A 138 7.91 4.38 10.18
CA VAL A 138 7.39 3.79 11.43
C VAL A 138 6.92 2.34 11.22
N GLU A 139 6.29 2.04 10.08
CA GLU A 139 5.88 0.67 9.76
C GLU A 139 7.07 -0.24 9.41
N GLY A 140 8.04 0.28 8.66
CA GLY A 140 9.24 -0.43 8.25
C GLY A 140 10.35 -0.46 9.31
N TYR A 141 10.16 0.15 10.49
CA TYR A 141 11.23 0.34 11.48
C TYR A 141 11.96 -0.95 11.86
N TYR A 142 11.27 -2.08 11.87
CA TYR A 142 11.87 -3.38 12.17
C TYR A 142 12.99 -3.78 11.18
N LEU A 143 12.99 -3.21 9.96
CA LEU A 143 14.04 -3.37 8.96
C LEU A 143 15.28 -2.52 9.28
N PHE A 144 15.11 -1.40 9.98
CA PHE A 144 16.16 -0.40 10.24
C PHE A 144 16.69 -0.39 11.65
N LYS A 145 16.03 -1.07 12.60
CA LYS A 145 16.38 -1.02 14.02
C LYS A 145 17.84 -1.35 14.34
N ASN A 146 18.46 -2.22 13.53
CA ASN A 146 19.85 -2.67 13.69
C ASN A 146 20.82 -1.93 12.74
N ASP A 147 20.33 -1.05 11.87
CA ASP A 147 21.15 -0.21 11.01
C ASP A 147 21.38 1.12 11.71
N GLU A 148 22.57 1.31 12.31
CA GLU A 148 22.91 2.52 13.05
C GLU A 148 22.79 3.82 12.24
N LYS A 149 22.81 3.71 10.91
CA LYS A 149 22.64 4.84 9.99
C LYS A 149 21.18 5.11 9.63
N ARG A 150 20.23 4.27 10.07
CA ARG A 150 18.79 4.39 9.75
C ARG A 150 17.85 4.14 10.95
N ASN A 151 18.39 3.78 12.11
CA ASN A 151 17.62 3.45 13.31
C ASN A 151 16.94 4.63 14.02
N SER A 152 16.93 5.82 13.42
CA SER A 152 16.04 6.92 13.79
C SER A 152 15.51 7.61 12.54
N PHE A 153 14.37 8.29 12.65
CA PHE A 153 13.77 8.96 11.50
C PHE A 153 14.69 10.04 10.91
N ASN A 154 15.39 10.81 11.75
CA ASN A 154 16.36 11.82 11.29
C ASN A 154 17.48 11.17 10.47
N LYS A 155 18.11 10.12 11.01
CA LYS A 155 19.20 9.41 10.32
C LYS A 155 18.73 8.77 9.01
N PHE A 156 17.54 8.17 9.03
CA PHE A 156 16.90 7.64 7.83
C PHE A 156 16.68 8.74 6.78
N LEU A 157 16.11 9.88 7.17
CA LEU A 157 15.87 10.98 6.23
C LEU A 157 17.16 11.52 5.61
N LEU A 158 18.15 11.86 6.44
CA LEU A 158 19.41 12.45 5.96
C LEU A 158 20.18 11.48 5.05
N LYS A 159 20.33 10.22 5.45
CA LYS A 159 21.09 9.24 4.67
C LYS A 159 20.48 8.95 3.30
N GLU A 160 19.17 8.89 3.23
CA GLU A 160 18.46 8.58 1.99
C GLU A 160 18.42 9.79 1.06
N MET A 161 18.56 11.01 1.62
CA MET A 161 18.66 12.22 0.81
C MET A 161 20.06 12.47 0.27
N ASP A 162 21.09 11.88 0.88
CA ASP A 162 22.41 11.85 0.27
C ASP A 162 22.49 10.82 -0.88
N ASN A 163 21.56 9.86 -0.92
CA ASN A 163 21.48 8.80 -1.93
C ASN A 163 20.11 8.81 -2.65
N LEU A 164 19.75 9.98 -3.20
CA LEU A 164 18.41 10.29 -3.74
C LEU A 164 17.82 9.30 -4.74
N GLU A 165 18.63 8.42 -5.34
CA GLU A 165 18.21 7.61 -6.47
C GLU A 165 17.25 6.46 -6.10
N ASP A 166 17.37 5.81 -4.93
CA ASP A 166 16.70 4.52 -4.73
C ASP A 166 15.42 4.52 -3.88
N ILE A 167 15.40 5.15 -2.69
CA ILE A 167 14.21 5.09 -1.81
C ILE A 167 13.17 6.13 -2.18
N TYR A 168 13.59 7.33 -2.57
CA TYR A 168 12.70 8.48 -2.76
C TYR A 168 12.05 8.55 -4.13
N SER A 169 12.58 7.82 -5.12
CA SER A 169 11.98 7.71 -6.45
C SER A 169 10.52 7.25 -6.39
N GLY A 170 10.20 6.32 -5.49
CA GLY A 170 8.84 5.89 -5.20
C GLY A 170 7.90 7.00 -4.73
N PHE A 171 8.40 8.08 -4.13
CA PHE A 171 7.58 9.19 -3.65
C PHE A 171 7.46 10.35 -4.65
N ARG A 172 8.11 10.25 -5.82
CA ARG A 172 7.98 11.22 -6.92
C ARG A 172 6.69 10.97 -7.70
N PHE A 173 5.56 11.28 -7.05
CA PHE A 173 4.22 10.99 -7.55
C PHE A 173 3.99 11.46 -9.00
N SER A 174 4.45 12.67 -9.35
CA SER A 174 4.28 13.20 -10.71
C SER A 174 4.96 12.34 -11.75
N ASP A 175 6.14 11.80 -11.44
CA ASP A 175 6.97 11.10 -12.41
C ASP A 175 6.34 9.71 -12.67
N ILE A 176 5.99 8.98 -11.61
CA ILE A 176 5.28 7.70 -11.70
C ILE A 176 3.94 7.86 -12.44
N LEU A 177 3.13 8.86 -12.08
CA LEU A 177 1.83 9.07 -12.73
C LEU A 177 1.95 9.55 -14.17
N THR A 178 3.07 10.19 -14.54
CA THR A 178 3.36 10.54 -15.94
C THR A 178 3.54 9.28 -16.76
N GLU A 179 4.24 8.26 -16.26
CA GLU A 179 4.33 6.96 -16.97
C GLU A 179 2.98 6.28 -17.13
N TYR A 180 2.16 6.27 -16.08
CA TYR A 180 0.78 5.78 -16.20
C TYR A 180 -0.01 6.57 -17.25
N SER A 181 0.10 7.90 -17.25
CA SER A 181 -0.56 8.78 -18.21
C SER A 181 -0.10 8.54 -19.65
N ASN A 182 1.19 8.32 -19.87
CA ASN A 182 1.76 8.05 -21.19
C ASN A 182 1.21 6.74 -21.79
N ILE A 183 0.93 5.75 -20.95
CA ILE A 183 0.47 4.42 -21.38
C ILE A 183 -1.06 4.32 -21.51
N PHE A 184 -1.80 4.87 -20.53
CA PHE A 184 -3.26 4.74 -20.44
C PHE A 184 -4.01 5.99 -20.90
N GLY A 185 -3.30 7.10 -21.14
CA GLY A 185 -3.88 8.39 -21.49
C GLY A 185 -4.32 9.19 -20.26
N ARG A 186 -4.05 10.50 -20.30
CA ARG A 186 -4.29 11.41 -19.18
C ARG A 186 -5.71 11.37 -18.62
N LYS A 187 -6.73 11.28 -19.49
CA LYS A 187 -8.15 11.23 -19.12
C LYS A 187 -8.52 10.03 -18.24
N ASN A 188 -7.70 8.97 -18.29
CA ASN A 188 -7.91 7.72 -17.56
C ASN A 188 -7.13 7.69 -16.24
N ILE A 189 -6.46 8.79 -15.85
CA ILE A 189 -5.74 8.91 -14.59
C ILE A 189 -6.54 9.79 -13.62
N HIS A 190 -6.95 9.21 -12.50
CA HIS A 190 -7.68 9.92 -11.44
C HIS A 190 -6.87 9.94 -10.14
N ILE A 191 -6.80 11.10 -9.50
CA ILE A 191 -6.06 11.29 -8.25
C ILE A 191 -7.05 11.70 -7.17
N LEU A 192 -7.04 10.97 -6.06
CA LEU A 192 -7.73 11.34 -4.82
C LEU A 192 -6.71 11.63 -3.73
N LEU A 193 -6.96 12.64 -2.90
CA LEU A 193 -6.11 12.97 -1.76
C LEU A 193 -6.67 12.31 -0.50
N TYR A 194 -5.81 11.65 0.27
CA TYR A 194 -6.15 11.03 1.55
C TYR A 194 -6.68 12.07 2.56
N GLU A 195 -6.18 13.29 2.48
CA GLU A 195 -6.63 14.39 3.31
C GLU A 195 -8.08 14.80 3.00
N ASP A 196 -8.55 14.62 1.77
CA ASP A 196 -9.98 14.80 1.46
C ASP A 196 -10.80 13.70 2.17
N LEU A 197 -10.35 12.45 2.20
CA LEU A 197 -11.04 11.41 2.98
C LEU A 197 -11.10 11.77 4.48
N LYS A 198 -10.03 12.37 5.02
CA LYS A 198 -9.94 12.71 6.44
C LYS A 198 -10.75 13.96 6.82
N TYR A 199 -10.74 15.00 5.99
CA TYR A 199 -11.27 16.32 6.35
C TYR A 199 -12.51 16.72 5.55
N ASN A 200 -12.83 16.03 4.46
CA ASN A 200 -14.01 16.27 3.62
C ASN A 200 -14.46 14.96 2.95
N GLN A 201 -14.86 13.98 3.79
CA GLN A 201 -15.24 12.64 3.34
C GLN A 201 -16.32 12.66 2.26
N HIS A 202 -17.28 13.58 2.33
CA HIS A 202 -18.33 13.74 1.31
C HIS A 202 -17.74 14.04 -0.07
N PHE A 203 -16.81 15.00 -0.18
CA PHE A 203 -16.11 15.28 -1.43
C PHE A 203 -15.35 14.06 -1.94
N PHE A 204 -14.60 13.37 -1.06
CA PHE A 204 -13.86 12.16 -1.43
C PHE A 204 -14.79 11.07 -1.98
N CYS A 205 -15.90 10.79 -1.29
CA CYS A 205 -16.90 9.82 -1.73
C CYS A 205 -17.54 10.22 -3.06
N LYS A 206 -17.81 11.50 -3.27
CA LYS A 206 -18.33 12.01 -4.55
C LYS A 206 -17.35 11.81 -5.70
N GLU A 207 -16.06 12.08 -5.52
CA GLU A 207 -15.08 11.81 -6.58
C GLU A 207 -14.90 10.31 -6.83
N LEU A 208 -14.80 9.51 -5.77
CA LEU A 208 -14.71 8.05 -5.89
C LEU A 208 -15.95 7.47 -6.60
N SER A 209 -17.15 7.98 -6.28
CA SER A 209 -18.42 7.56 -6.88
C SER A 209 -18.41 7.64 -8.41
N ARG A 210 -17.80 8.69 -8.97
CA ARG A 210 -17.67 8.88 -10.42
C ARG A 210 -16.68 7.89 -11.04
N ILE A 211 -15.60 7.58 -10.34
CA ILE A 211 -14.56 6.67 -10.82
C ILE A 211 -15.10 5.22 -10.89
N ILE A 212 -15.81 4.80 -9.84
CA ILE A 212 -16.29 3.41 -9.71
C ILE A 212 -17.76 3.20 -10.05
N ASN A 213 -18.46 4.25 -10.48
CA ASN A 213 -19.87 4.23 -10.86
C ASN A 213 -20.80 3.63 -9.78
N VAL A 214 -20.65 4.07 -8.53
CA VAL A 214 -21.48 3.67 -7.39
C VAL A 214 -21.97 4.91 -6.68
N GLN A 215 -23.23 4.96 -6.25
CA GLN A 215 -23.81 6.15 -5.60
C GLN A 215 -23.00 6.59 -4.37
N SER A 216 -22.76 7.90 -4.23
CA SER A 216 -21.86 8.45 -3.19
C SER A 216 -22.35 8.20 -1.77
N ASN A 217 -23.67 8.21 -1.54
CA ASN A 217 -24.29 7.91 -0.24
C ASN A 217 -23.97 6.50 0.26
N ILE A 218 -23.91 5.51 -0.64
CA ILE A 218 -23.49 4.14 -0.31
C ILE A 218 -22.03 4.18 0.17
N LEU A 219 -21.15 4.88 -0.55
CA LEU A 219 -19.73 4.97 -0.18
C LEU A 219 -19.53 5.68 1.17
N GLU A 220 -20.29 6.74 1.43
CA GLU A 220 -20.29 7.45 2.71
C GLU A 220 -20.68 6.51 3.86
N SER A 221 -21.75 5.74 3.71
CA SER A 221 -22.17 4.77 4.73
C SER A 221 -21.11 3.69 4.99
N LEU A 222 -20.50 3.14 3.94
CA LEU A 222 -19.50 2.08 4.05
C LEU A 222 -18.22 2.57 4.75
N LEU A 223 -17.83 3.81 4.50
CA LEU A 223 -16.66 4.43 5.13
C LEU A 223 -16.96 4.89 6.57
N ALA A 224 -18.17 5.37 6.86
CA ALA A 224 -18.56 5.78 8.21
C ALA A 224 -18.62 4.61 9.20
N MET A 225 -19.01 3.41 8.75
CA MET A 225 -19.10 2.21 9.59
C MET A 225 -17.73 1.64 10.00
N ASN A 226 -16.63 2.09 9.38
CA ASN A 226 -15.34 1.44 9.48
C ASN A 226 -14.28 2.31 10.15
N ASN A 227 -14.24 2.27 11.49
CA ASN A 227 -13.10 2.74 12.30
C ASN A 227 -11.96 1.71 12.30
N LEU A 228 -11.53 1.28 11.11
CA LEU A 228 -10.53 0.22 10.98
C LEU A 228 -9.16 0.74 11.43
N ARG A 229 -8.74 0.27 12.61
CA ARG A 229 -7.40 0.42 13.23
C ARG A 229 -7.04 1.84 13.69
N ASN A 230 -7.56 2.20 14.87
CA ASN A 230 -6.89 3.19 15.73
C ASN A 230 -5.59 2.60 16.27
N LYS A 231 -4.48 2.71 15.53
CA LYS A 231 -3.15 2.57 16.14
C LYS A 231 -3.06 3.59 17.28
N ARG A 232 -2.38 3.24 18.37
CA ARG A 232 -2.08 4.18 19.47
C ARG A 232 -1.22 5.32 18.92
N LYS A 233 -1.86 6.40 18.46
CA LYS A 233 -1.21 7.64 18.03
C LYS A 233 -1.05 8.52 19.25
N LEU A 234 0.18 8.91 19.55
CA LEU A 234 0.43 10.02 20.46
C LEU A 234 0.62 11.29 19.62
N LYS A 235 0.36 12.46 20.22
CA LYS A 235 0.59 13.75 19.56
C LYS A 235 2.06 13.90 19.14
N GLU A 236 2.95 13.32 19.95
CA GLU A 236 4.41 13.44 19.84
C GLU A 236 5.06 12.36 18.97
N GLY A 237 4.33 11.33 18.53
CA GLY A 237 4.94 10.24 17.78
C GLY A 237 4.13 8.95 17.77
N TYR A 238 4.80 7.85 17.41
CA TYR A 238 4.19 6.55 17.23
C TYR A 238 5.05 5.47 17.88
N TYR A 239 4.39 4.45 18.44
CA TYR A 239 5.09 3.21 18.79
C TYR A 239 5.18 2.31 17.54
N ALA A 240 6.41 2.02 17.13
CA ALA A 240 6.67 0.92 16.20
C ALA A 240 6.70 -0.40 16.98
N GLU A 241 5.83 -1.32 16.59
CA GLU A 241 5.84 -2.70 17.09
C GLU A 241 6.81 -3.52 16.23
N PHE A 242 7.67 -4.29 16.86
CA PHE A 242 8.47 -5.31 16.19
C PHE A 242 8.56 -6.57 17.04
N VAL A 243 8.79 -7.69 16.36
CA VAL A 243 8.81 -9.01 16.97
C VAL A 243 10.25 -9.52 16.98
N GLU A 244 10.71 -9.98 18.14
CA GLU A 244 12.02 -10.60 18.30
C GLU A 244 11.89 -12.05 18.71
N ALA A 245 12.72 -12.91 18.12
CA ALA A 245 12.86 -14.30 18.55
C ALA A 245 13.46 -14.33 19.96
N ARG A 246 12.86 -15.08 20.87
CA ARG A 246 13.45 -15.31 22.20
C ARG A 246 14.67 -16.23 22.08
N LYS A 247 15.52 -16.24 23.12
CA LYS A 247 16.69 -17.14 23.19
C LYS A 247 16.34 -18.60 22.90
N ILE A 248 15.20 -19.09 23.40
CA ILE A 248 14.72 -20.45 23.15
C ILE A 248 14.51 -20.74 21.66
N THR A 249 14.00 -19.78 20.89
CA THR A 249 13.80 -19.93 19.44
C THR A 249 15.13 -20.00 18.70
N ASN A 250 16.15 -19.27 19.16
CA ASN A 250 17.49 -19.36 18.60
C ASN A 250 18.15 -20.71 18.91
N ILE A 251 17.88 -21.30 20.07
CA ILE A 251 18.31 -22.65 20.42
C ILE A 251 17.58 -23.67 19.54
N LEU A 252 16.26 -23.57 19.44
CA LEU A 252 15.44 -24.44 18.62
C LEU A 252 15.92 -24.42 17.17
N LYS A 253 16.21 -23.23 16.59
CA LYS A 253 16.75 -23.07 15.23
C LYS A 253 18.06 -23.81 14.94
N LYS A 254 18.84 -24.18 15.96
CA LYS A 254 20.10 -24.93 15.80
C LYS A 254 19.89 -26.44 15.64
N PHE A 255 18.67 -26.96 15.87
CA PHE A 255 18.41 -28.38 15.72
C PHE A 255 18.34 -28.78 14.23
N PRO A 256 19.11 -29.80 13.78
CA PRO A 256 19.28 -30.13 12.37
C PRO A 256 18.01 -30.68 11.66
N ASN A 257 16.96 -31.05 12.40
CA ASN A 257 15.69 -31.56 11.86
C ASN A 257 14.51 -30.60 12.05
N ASN A 258 14.78 -29.30 12.07
CA ASN A 258 13.79 -28.28 12.38
C ASN A 258 12.70 -28.03 11.34
N ARG A 259 12.57 -28.88 10.33
CA ARG A 259 11.53 -28.79 9.31
C ARG A 259 10.14 -28.65 9.92
N VAL A 260 9.87 -29.34 11.04
CA VAL A 260 8.62 -29.21 11.80
C VAL A 260 8.46 -27.82 12.40
N ILE A 261 9.52 -27.25 12.98
CA ILE A 261 9.49 -25.89 13.53
C ILE A 261 9.35 -24.87 12.40
N ASP A 262 10.05 -25.02 11.29
CA ASP A 262 9.92 -24.13 10.13
C ASP A 262 8.53 -24.23 9.49
N ILE A 263 7.93 -25.42 9.43
CA ILE A 263 6.53 -25.61 9.02
C ILE A 263 5.60 -24.94 10.02
N LEU A 264 5.77 -25.14 11.33
CA LEU A 264 4.94 -24.49 12.36
C LEU A 264 5.08 -22.96 12.33
N LEU A 265 6.29 -22.45 12.12
CA LEU A 265 6.60 -21.02 12.05
C LEU A 265 6.09 -20.38 10.75
N SER A 266 6.24 -21.05 9.61
CA SER A 266 5.70 -20.57 8.32
C SER A 266 4.17 -20.66 8.28
N THR A 267 3.60 -21.73 8.82
CA THR A 267 2.15 -21.88 9.01
C THR A 267 1.63 -20.79 9.95
N TYR A 268 2.32 -20.51 11.06
CA TYR A 268 1.98 -19.42 11.97
C TYR A 268 2.07 -18.04 11.31
N LYS A 269 3.15 -17.75 10.56
CA LYS A 269 3.31 -16.48 9.84
C LYS A 269 2.20 -16.24 8.82
N ASN A 270 1.70 -17.32 8.20
CA ASN A 270 0.58 -17.27 7.26
C ASN A 270 -0.80 -17.29 7.93
N THR A 271 -0.89 -17.64 9.22
CA THR A 271 -2.13 -17.74 9.99
C THR A 271 -2.17 -16.78 11.18
N TRP A 272 -1.43 -15.67 11.09
CA TRP A 272 -1.19 -14.72 12.19
C TRP A 272 -2.47 -14.16 12.84
N ASP A 273 -3.61 -14.25 12.15
CA ASP A 273 -4.94 -13.83 12.62
C ASP A 273 -5.86 -14.97 13.13
N ASN A 274 -5.41 -16.23 13.19
CA ASN A 274 -6.29 -17.34 13.58
C ASN A 274 -6.54 -17.43 15.10
N GLU A 275 -7.78 -17.75 15.46
CA GLU A 275 -8.30 -17.95 16.83
C GLU A 275 -7.77 -19.19 17.56
N ILE A 276 -6.84 -19.96 16.96
CA ILE A 276 -6.29 -21.14 17.60
C ILE A 276 -5.39 -20.69 18.77
N SER A 277 -5.94 -20.75 19.97
CA SER A 277 -5.32 -20.32 21.23
C SER A 277 -3.92 -20.89 21.40
N PHE A 278 -3.69 -22.14 20.98
CA PHE A 278 -2.39 -22.81 21.04
C PHE A 278 -1.30 -22.06 20.28
N PHE A 279 -1.53 -21.66 19.02
CA PHE A 279 -0.53 -20.95 18.23
C PHE A 279 -0.29 -19.52 18.76
N LYS A 280 -1.32 -18.87 19.31
CA LYS A 280 -1.15 -17.58 20.01
C LYS A 280 -0.29 -17.72 21.27
N ILE A 281 -0.44 -18.82 22.02
CA ILE A 281 0.39 -19.10 23.20
C ILE A 281 1.82 -19.43 22.77
N LEU A 282 1.99 -20.35 21.82
CA LEU A 282 3.30 -20.78 21.32
C LEU A 282 4.09 -19.59 20.74
N SER A 283 3.44 -18.73 19.97
CA SER A 283 4.08 -17.51 19.45
C SER A 283 4.44 -16.51 20.54
N LYS A 284 3.62 -16.32 21.58
CA LYS A 284 4.00 -15.52 22.75
C LYS A 284 5.18 -16.11 23.53
N LEU A 285 5.33 -17.43 23.53
CA LEU A 285 6.47 -18.13 24.14
C LEU A 285 7.74 -18.03 23.29
N LEU A 286 7.62 -18.17 21.97
CA LEU A 286 8.76 -18.12 21.05
C LEU A 286 9.20 -16.69 20.72
N TYR A 287 8.28 -15.73 20.76
CA TYR A 287 8.55 -14.36 20.34
C TYR A 287 8.19 -13.35 21.41
N LYS A 288 9.00 -12.30 21.51
CA LYS A 288 8.72 -11.13 22.33
C LYS A 288 8.28 -9.98 21.43
N ARG A 289 7.15 -9.37 21.76
CA ARG A 289 6.74 -8.10 21.16
C ARG A 289 7.46 -6.98 21.90
N ASN A 290 8.18 -6.17 21.16
CA ASN A 290 8.80 -4.97 21.66
C ASN A 290 8.17 -3.76 20.97
N TYR A 291 8.22 -2.63 21.67
CA TYR A 291 7.73 -1.37 21.18
C TYR A 291 8.85 -0.35 21.31
N VAL A 292 9.11 0.40 20.24
CA VAL A 292 10.02 1.54 20.29
C VAL A 292 9.20 2.77 19.94
N PHE A 293 9.32 3.80 20.78
CA PHE A 293 8.74 5.09 20.49
C PHE A 293 9.58 5.78 19.42
N ILE A 294 8.93 6.16 18.32
CA ILE A 294 9.52 6.94 17.24
C ILE A 294 8.93 8.34 17.34
N PRO A 295 9.75 9.36 17.69
CA PRO A 295 9.30 10.74 17.73
C PRO A 295 8.71 11.17 16.39
N LYS A 296 7.73 12.07 16.41
CA LYS A 296 7.20 12.69 15.21
C LYS A 296 8.30 13.50 14.53
N PHE A 297 8.24 13.60 13.21
CA PHE A 297 9.12 14.47 12.45
C PHE A 297 9.05 15.93 12.93
N THR A 298 10.19 16.64 12.89
CA THR A 298 10.32 18.06 13.22
C THR A 298 9.89 18.93 12.04
N GLU A 299 9.82 20.24 12.25
CA GLU A 299 9.56 21.18 11.15
C GLU A 299 10.72 21.22 10.16
N GLU A 300 11.97 21.06 10.62
CA GLU A 300 13.13 20.93 9.74
C GLU A 300 13.00 19.72 8.80
N HIS A 301 12.66 18.53 9.32
CA HIS A 301 12.40 17.36 8.48
C HIS A 301 11.30 17.62 7.45
N ARG A 302 10.26 18.40 7.83
CA ARG A 302 9.18 18.77 6.90
C ARG A 302 9.74 19.63 5.78
N GLN A 303 10.50 20.68 6.09
CA GLN A 303 11.05 21.58 5.07
C GLN A 303 11.99 20.86 4.11
N ILE A 304 12.83 19.97 4.63
CA ILE A 304 13.69 19.09 3.86
C ILE A 304 12.86 18.29 2.82
N ILE A 305 11.81 17.60 3.28
CA ILE A 305 10.93 16.80 2.39
C ILE A 305 10.15 17.69 1.42
N LEU A 306 9.65 18.85 1.87
CA LEU A 306 8.93 19.78 1.02
C LEU A 306 9.82 20.28 -0.12
N ASN A 307 11.03 20.70 0.18
CA ASN A 307 11.96 21.20 -0.83
C ASN A 307 12.26 20.15 -1.91
N GLU A 308 12.46 18.88 -1.53
CA GLU A 308 12.67 17.79 -2.48
C GLU A 308 11.47 17.57 -3.40
N PHE A 309 10.24 17.53 -2.86
CA PHE A 309 9.07 17.12 -3.63
C PHE A 309 8.21 18.27 -4.18
N ARG A 310 8.53 19.53 -3.86
CA ARG A 310 7.72 20.71 -4.21
C ARG A 310 7.47 20.81 -5.70
N GLU A 311 8.52 20.77 -6.51
CA GLU A 311 8.40 20.91 -7.96
C GLU A 311 7.60 19.75 -8.57
N GLY A 312 7.82 18.53 -8.08
CA GLY A 312 7.00 17.37 -8.48
C GLY A 312 5.53 17.56 -8.14
N ASN A 313 5.21 18.10 -6.96
CA ASN A 313 3.83 18.37 -6.56
C ASN A 313 3.20 19.52 -7.35
N ILE A 314 3.95 20.54 -7.76
CA ILE A 314 3.46 21.57 -8.69
C ILE A 314 3.14 20.95 -10.06
N ARG A 315 4.00 20.06 -10.57
CA ARG A 315 3.73 19.30 -11.80
C ARG A 315 2.47 18.42 -11.67
N LEU A 316 2.18 17.84 -10.50
CA LEU A 316 0.90 17.14 -10.27
C LEU A 316 -0.30 18.07 -10.50
N SER A 317 -0.24 19.31 -10.01
CA SER A 317 -1.32 20.27 -10.23
C SER A 317 -1.49 20.60 -11.71
N LYS A 318 -0.39 20.94 -12.39
CA LYS A 318 -0.39 21.33 -13.80
C LYS A 318 -0.83 20.19 -14.73
N ASN A 319 -0.25 19.01 -14.55
CA ASN A 319 -0.46 17.88 -15.46
C ASN A 319 -1.73 17.11 -15.12
N PHE A 320 -2.06 16.99 -13.82
CA PHE A 320 -3.16 16.15 -13.34
C PHE A 320 -4.37 16.91 -12.78
N GLY A 321 -4.37 18.24 -12.85
CA GLY A 321 -5.52 19.05 -12.41
C GLY A 321 -5.80 18.97 -10.92
N VAL A 322 -4.81 18.53 -10.11
CA VAL A 322 -4.94 18.56 -8.65
C VAL A 322 -4.93 20.02 -8.20
N SER A 323 -5.92 20.46 -7.43
CA SER A 323 -6.01 21.86 -6.99
C SER A 323 -4.75 22.31 -6.25
N ILE A 324 -4.10 23.37 -6.74
CA ILE A 324 -2.92 23.95 -6.11
C ILE A 324 -3.21 24.42 -4.69
N ASP A 325 -4.42 24.94 -4.45
CA ASP A 325 -4.85 25.39 -3.13
C ASP A 325 -5.03 24.21 -2.16
N LYS A 326 -5.51 23.06 -2.65
CA LYS A 326 -5.52 21.83 -1.86
C LYS A 326 -4.11 21.36 -1.52
N LEU A 327 -3.19 21.40 -2.50
CA LEU A 327 -1.79 21.04 -2.25
C LEU A 327 -1.16 21.92 -1.18
N LYS A 328 -1.37 23.24 -1.22
CA LYS A 328 -0.95 24.18 -0.15
C LYS A 328 -1.64 23.87 1.19
N LYS A 329 -2.97 23.75 1.19
CA LYS A 329 -3.77 23.47 2.40
C LYS A 329 -3.31 22.19 3.11
N TYR A 330 -3.03 21.14 2.33
CA TYR A 330 -2.58 19.84 2.83
C TYR A 330 -1.04 19.73 2.91
N ARG A 331 -0.34 20.85 2.70
CA ARG A 331 1.11 21.02 2.88
C ARG A 331 1.96 20.10 2.00
N TYR A 332 1.53 19.84 0.77
CA TYR A 332 2.35 19.21 -0.26
C TYR A 332 3.39 20.17 -0.86
N ILE A 333 3.12 21.47 -0.81
CA ILE A 333 3.95 22.55 -1.36
C ILE A 333 3.96 23.76 -0.43
#